data_AF-A0A1E5A5G2-F1
#
_entry.id   AF-A0A1E5A5G2-F1
#
_cell.length_a   1.000
_cell.length_b   1.000
_cell.length_c   1.000
_cell.angle_alpha   90.00
_cell.angle_beta   90.00
_cell.angle_gamma   90.00
#
_symmetry.space_group_name_H-M   'P 1'
#
loop_
_entity.id
_entity.type
_entity.pdbx_description
1 polymer ?
#
loop_
_entity_poly.entity_id
_entity_poly.type
_entity_poly.pdbx_seq_one_letter_code
_entity_poly.pdbx_strand_id
1 'polypeptide(L)'
;MFYLDALNLPTVDMRAGWSEFGSGDVTIALHRGKSRKPRFEFVTDGCLEESREYFNGRGARLGPVKEVRGKRIMTGRDKDEINIQVTELP
;
A
#
# COMPACT_ATOMS: atom_id res chain seq x y z
N MET A 1 -4.90 -11.37 1.56
CA MET A 1 -3.86 -10.87 0.62
C MET A 1 -3.33 -9.53 1.09
N PHE A 2 -2.07 -9.16 0.83
CA PHE A 2 -1.48 -7.90 1.34
C PHE A 2 -2.35 -6.64 1.12
N TYR A 3 -2.83 -6.39 -0.11
CA TYR A 3 -3.62 -5.20 -0.43
C TYR A 3 -4.98 -5.15 0.31
N LEU A 4 -5.65 -6.29 0.44
CA LEU A 4 -6.91 -6.41 1.21
C LEU A 4 -6.67 -6.41 2.73
N ASP A 5 -5.78 -7.29 3.20
CA ASP A 5 -5.63 -7.55 4.63
C ASP A 5 -4.82 -6.42 5.26
N ALA A 6 -3.65 -6.09 4.70
CA ALA A 6 -2.69 -5.20 5.30
C ALA A 6 -2.95 -3.72 4.97
N LEU A 7 -3.38 -3.42 3.74
CA LEU A 7 -3.72 -2.05 3.32
C LEU A 7 -5.21 -1.73 3.40
N ASN A 8 -6.05 -2.71 3.76
CA ASN A 8 -7.51 -2.54 3.87
C ASN A 8 -8.18 -2.03 2.58
N LEU A 9 -7.64 -2.38 1.40
CA LEU A 9 -8.25 -2.01 0.13
C LEU A 9 -9.41 -2.96 -0.20
N PRO A 10 -10.64 -2.46 -0.43
CA PRO A 10 -11.78 -3.30 -0.79
C PRO A 10 -11.54 -4.03 -2.10
N THR A 11 -12.01 -5.26 -2.17
CA THR A 11 -12.01 -6.07 -3.39
C THR A 11 -13.03 -5.52 -4.40
N VAL A 12 -12.63 -5.37 -5.66
CA VAL A 12 -13.50 -4.99 -6.79
C VAL A 12 -13.86 -6.22 -7.63
N ASP A 13 -12.86 -7.00 -8.06
CA ASP A 13 -13.04 -8.24 -8.82
C ASP A 13 -11.97 -9.27 -8.43
N MET A 14 -12.36 -10.54 -8.37
CA MET A 14 -11.49 -11.66 -8.01
C MET A 14 -11.81 -12.86 -8.88
N ARG A 15 -10.84 -13.25 -9.71
CA ARG A 15 -10.95 -14.41 -10.60
C ARG A 15 -9.60 -15.11 -10.76
N ALA A 16 -9.59 -16.26 -11.41
CA ALA A 16 -8.37 -17.05 -11.56
C ALA A 16 -7.27 -16.24 -12.28
N GLY A 17 -6.18 -15.94 -11.55
CA GLY A 17 -5.03 -15.20 -12.08
C GLY A 17 -5.18 -13.67 -12.11
N TRP A 18 -6.29 -13.13 -11.58
CA TRP A 18 -6.56 -11.68 -11.54
C TRP A 18 -7.21 -11.27 -10.22
N SER A 19 -6.70 -10.21 -9.61
CA SER A 19 -7.27 -9.61 -8.39
C SER A 19 -7.27 -8.09 -8.50
N GLU A 20 -8.41 -7.45 -8.25
CA GLU A 20 -8.56 -5.99 -8.33
C GLU A 20 -9.03 -5.41 -7.01
N PHE A 21 -8.40 -4.30 -6.59
CA PHE A 21 -8.67 -3.61 -5.33
C PHE A 21 -8.93 -2.13 -5.57
N GLY A 22 -9.92 -1.55 -4.87
CA GLY A 22 -10.32 -0.16 -5.01
C GLY A 22 -9.68 0.75 -3.96
N SER A 23 -9.49 2.02 -4.32
CA SER A 23 -9.12 3.11 -3.41
C SER A 23 -9.69 4.42 -3.96
N GLY A 24 -10.82 4.88 -3.41
CA GLY A 24 -11.56 6.01 -3.99
C GLY A 24 -11.93 5.74 -5.46
N ASP A 25 -11.55 6.66 -6.35
CA ASP A 25 -11.85 6.59 -7.79
C ASP A 25 -10.80 5.78 -8.60
N VAL A 26 -9.82 5.17 -7.94
CA VAL A 26 -8.78 4.38 -8.62
C VAL A 26 -8.80 2.91 -8.19
N THR A 27 -8.30 2.03 -9.06
CA THR A 27 -8.13 0.61 -8.76
C THR A 27 -6.69 0.15 -9.01
N ILE A 28 -6.29 -0.90 -8.29
CA ILE A 28 -5.04 -1.64 -8.49
C ILE A 28 -5.42 -3.06 -8.90
N ALA A 29 -5.06 -3.44 -10.13
CA ALA A 29 -5.21 -4.80 -10.62
C ALA A 29 -3.86 -5.55 -10.56
N LEU A 30 -3.88 -6.76 -9.99
CA LEU A 30 -2.77 -7.67 -9.92
C LEU A 30 -3.03 -8.88 -10.81
N HIS A 31 -2.09 -9.14 -11.70
CA HIS A 31 -2.08 -10.33 -12.55
C HIS A 31 -1.09 -11.35 -12.01
N ARG A 32 -1.45 -12.62 -12.07
CA ARG A 32 -0.52 -13.71 -11.76
C ARG A 32 0.51 -13.85 -12.89
N GLY A 33 1.79 -13.67 -12.56
CA GLY A 33 2.88 -13.89 -13.52
C GLY A 33 4.19 -13.23 -13.10
N LYS A 34 5.22 -13.38 -13.94
CA LYS A 34 6.47 -12.62 -13.80
C LYS A 34 6.31 -11.28 -14.50
N SER A 35 6.49 -10.19 -13.77
CA SER A 35 6.49 -8.84 -14.32
C SER A 35 7.56 -7.99 -13.64
N ARG A 36 7.74 -6.77 -14.13
CA ARG A 36 8.51 -5.74 -13.41
C ARG A 36 7.80 -5.42 -12.10
N LYS A 37 8.56 -5.25 -11.03
CA LYS A 37 8.03 -4.86 -9.72
C LYS A 37 7.70 -3.37 -9.74
N PRO A 38 6.42 -2.98 -9.64
CA PRO A 38 6.07 -1.58 -9.58
C PRO A 38 6.52 -0.97 -8.23
N ARG A 39 6.36 0.34 -8.12
CA ARG A 39 6.31 1.04 -6.84
C ARG A 39 4.92 1.64 -6.73
N PHE A 40 4.27 1.43 -5.59
CA PHE A 40 3.01 2.09 -5.28
C PHE A 40 3.27 3.21 -4.27
N GLU A 41 2.76 4.40 -4.60
CA GLU A 41 2.81 5.57 -3.73
C GLU A 41 1.36 5.94 -3.39
N PHE A 42 1.02 5.84 -2.12
CA PHE A 42 -0.26 6.23 -1.56
C PHE A 42 -0.11 7.55 -0.82
N VAL A 43 -1.21 8.27 -0.77
CA VAL A 43 -1.32 9.52 -0.03
C VAL A 43 -2.40 9.34 1.02
N THR A 44 -2.14 9.81 2.24
CA THR A 44 -3.08 9.79 3.35
C THR A 44 -3.32 11.21 3.86
N ASP A 45 -4.55 11.49 4.26
CA ASP A 45 -4.97 12.68 4.99
C ASP A 45 -4.78 12.54 6.51
N GLY A 46 -4.69 11.31 7.00
CA GLY A 46 -4.42 11.01 8.40
C GLY A 46 -2.94 11.06 8.81
N CYS A 47 -2.71 11.15 10.12
CA CYS A 47 -1.40 11.10 10.76
C CYS A 47 -0.62 9.83 10.36
N LEU A 48 0.64 9.98 9.95
CA LEU A 48 1.45 8.84 9.50
C LEU A 48 1.79 7.86 10.62
N GLU A 49 1.98 8.30 11.85
CA GLU A 49 2.25 7.41 12.99
C GLU A 49 1.07 6.48 13.27
N GLU A 50 -0.15 7.03 13.31
CA GLU A 50 -1.38 6.27 13.52
C GLU A 50 -1.65 5.31 12.34
N SER A 51 -1.50 5.82 11.12
CA SER A 51 -1.61 5.01 9.90
C SER A 51 -0.61 3.85 9.91
N ARG A 52 0.63 4.11 10.34
CA ARG A 52 1.66 3.09 10.46
C ARG A 52 1.26 2.01 11.46
N GLU A 53 0.81 2.40 12.65
CA GLU A 53 0.37 1.45 13.67
C GLU A 53 -0.79 0.60 13.16
N TYR A 54 -1.80 1.24 12.56
CA TYR A 54 -2.94 0.58 11.95
C TYR A 54 -2.54 -0.46 10.90
N PHE A 55 -1.76 -0.06 9.89
CA PHE A 55 -1.35 -0.98 8.82
C PHE A 55 -0.41 -2.08 9.31
N ASN A 56 0.47 -1.77 10.27
CA ASN A 56 1.38 -2.78 10.84
C ASN A 56 0.65 -3.80 11.71
N GLY A 57 -0.37 -3.38 12.46
CA GLY A 57 -1.27 -4.29 13.17
C GLY A 57 -1.98 -5.28 12.25
N ARG A 58 -2.06 -4.95 10.95
CA ARG A 58 -2.65 -5.77 9.88
C ARG A 58 -1.62 -6.47 8.99
N GLY A 59 -0.32 -6.34 9.31
CA GLY A 59 0.76 -7.07 8.64
C GLY A 59 1.51 -6.33 7.53
N ALA A 60 1.32 -5.02 7.36
CA ALA A 60 1.96 -4.25 6.27
C ALA A 60 3.48 -4.06 6.42
N ARG A 61 4.02 -4.16 7.65
CA ARG A 61 5.45 -4.02 7.97
C ARG A 61 6.09 -2.74 7.41
N LEU A 62 5.39 -1.62 7.51
CA LEU A 62 5.88 -0.27 7.20
C LEU A 62 6.94 0.16 8.21
N GLY A 63 8.05 0.69 7.69
CA GLY A 63 9.15 1.27 8.45
C GLY A 63 8.74 2.54 9.22
N PRO A 64 9.68 3.13 9.99
CA PRO A 64 9.41 4.37 10.73
C PRO A 64 9.10 5.54 9.76
N VAL A 65 8.37 6.53 10.27
CA VAL A 65 8.13 7.80 9.58
C VAL A 65 9.46 8.55 9.44
N LYS A 66 9.70 9.09 8.24
CA LYS A 66 10.91 9.84 7.89
C LYS A 66 10.54 11.10 7.13
N GLU A 67 11.34 12.15 7.29
CA GLU A 67 11.23 13.34 6.47
C GLU A 67 12.16 13.25 5.26
N VAL A 68 11.61 13.43 4.07
CA VAL A 68 12.33 13.39 2.80
C VAL A 68 11.86 14.54 1.93
N ARG A 69 12.77 15.47 1.61
CA ARG A 69 12.49 16.64 0.76
C ARG A 69 11.26 17.44 1.22
N GLY A 70 11.13 17.66 2.53
CA GLY A 70 10.02 18.39 3.14
C GLY A 70 8.68 17.63 3.15
N LYS A 71 8.69 16.32 2.90
CA LYS A 71 7.51 15.46 3.04
C LYS A 71 7.76 14.39 4.10
N ARG A 72 6.75 14.11 4.92
CA ARG A 72 6.79 12.96 5.82
C ARG A 72 6.32 11.73 5.06
N ILE A 73 7.09 10.65 5.14
CA ILE A 73 6.83 9.40 4.43
C ILE A 73 7.08 8.19 5.32
N MET A 74 6.43 7.09 5.00
CA MET A 74 6.81 5.74 5.46
C MET A 74 6.86 4.78 4.28
N THR A 75 7.72 3.77 4.38
CA THR A 75 7.95 2.81 3.29
C THR A 75 7.93 1.38 3.80
N GLY A 76 7.47 0.45 2.98
CA GLY A 76 7.52 -0.98 3.24
C GLY A 76 7.55 -1.80 1.96
N ARG A 77 7.46 -3.12 2.11
CA ARG A 77 7.36 -4.05 0.99
C ARG A 77 6.27 -5.07 1.23
N ASP A 78 5.58 -5.44 0.16
CA ASP A 78 4.69 -6.59 0.21
C ASP A 78 5.47 -7.91 0.10
N LYS A 79 4.75 -9.02 0.16
CA LYS A 79 5.31 -10.38 0.06
C LYS A 79 6.01 -10.67 -1.27
N ASP A 80 5.71 -9.90 -2.31
CA ASP A 80 6.27 -10.04 -3.65
C ASP A 80 7.43 -9.03 -3.86
N GLU A 81 7.87 -8.38 -2.78
CA GLU A 81 8.92 -7.35 -2.72
C GLU A 81 8.58 -6.10 -3.54
N ILE A 82 7.29 -5.81 -3.73
CA ILE A 82 6.82 -4.55 -4.33
C ILE A 82 7.00 -3.44 -3.30
N ASN A 83 7.59 -2.33 -3.71
CA ASN A 83 7.80 -1.19 -2.82
C ASN A 83 6.50 -0.41 -2.64
N ILE A 84 6.15 -0.18 -1.37
CA ILE A 84 5.01 0.63 -0.95
C ILE A 84 5.55 1.87 -0.24
N GLN A 85 5.08 3.05 -0.63
CA GLN A 85 5.29 4.31 0.09
C GLN A 85 3.94 4.90 0.46
N VAL A 86 3.84 5.43 1.67
CA VAL A 86 2.70 6.25 2.10
C VAL A 86 3.25 7.63 2.47
N THR A 87 2.60 8.67 1.98
CA THR A 87 2.98 10.08 2.18
C THR A 87 1.80 10.83 2.79
N GLU A 88 2.06 11.70 3.74
CA GLU A 88 1.06 12.61 4.30
C GLU A 88 0.77 13.74 3.29
N LEU A 89 -0.49 14.15 3.15
CA LEU A 89 -0.80 15.40 2.44
C LEU A 89 -0.17 16.60 3.18
N PRO A 90 0.29 17.63 2.46
CA PRO A 90 0.71 18.89 3.06
C PRO A 90 -0.43 19.60 3.79
#